data_AF-A0A3S4KHE5-F1
#
_entry.id   AF-A0A3S4KHE5-F1
#
_cell.length_a   1.000
_cell.length_b   1.000
_cell.length_c   1.000
_cell.angle_alpha   90.00
_cell.angle_beta   90.00
_cell.angle_gamma   90.00
#
_symmetry.space_group_name_H-M   'P 1'
#
loop_
_entity.id
_entity.type
_entity.pdbx_description
1 polymer ?
#
loop_
_entity_poly.entity_id
_entity_poly.type
_entity_poly.pdbx_seq_one_letter_code
_entity_poly.pdbx_strand_id
1 'polypeptide(L)'
;MTAPLAPEDTVIRIKGDLVSKPYIDITLNLMKTFGVEIENQHYQQFVVKGGQSYQSPGTYWSKAMHLRLLTSWQQQQSEAAL
;
A
#
# COMPACT_ATOMS: atom_id res chain seq x y z
N MET A 1 2.50 2.45 9.27
CA MET A 1 1.14 2.79 9.72
C MET A 1 1.17 3.84 10.82
N THR A 2 1.81 3.62 11.97
CA THR A 2 1.83 4.61 13.07
C THR A 2 2.95 5.64 12.98
N ALA A 3 4.15 5.24 12.54
CA ALA A 3 5.33 6.11 12.43
C ALA A 3 5.11 7.47 11.74
N PRO A 4 4.33 7.58 10.65
CA PRO A 4 4.07 8.89 10.01
C PRO A 4 3.35 9.90 10.90
N LEU A 5 2.59 9.43 11.88
CA LEU A 5 1.82 10.26 12.81
C LEU A 5 2.65 10.70 14.03
N ALA A 6 3.85 10.15 14.20
CA ALA A 6 4.76 10.57 15.26
C ALA A 6 5.21 12.02 15.00
N PRO A 7 5.47 12.82 16.05
CA PRO A 7 5.95 14.19 15.87
C PRO A 7 7.33 14.25 15.22
N GLU A 8 8.16 13.22 15.42
CA GLU A 8 9.53 13.14 14.91
C GLU A 8 9.68 12.07 13.83
N ASP A 9 10.73 12.23 13.02
CA ASP A 9 11.09 11.26 11.99
C ASP A 9 11.43 9.90 12.60
N THR A 10 10.99 8.83 11.93
CA THR A 10 11.31 7.45 12.30
C THR A 10 12.18 6.80 11.24
N VAL A 11 13.30 6.22 11.65
CA VAL A 11 14.17 5.42 10.79
C VAL A 11 14.10 3.96 11.21
N ILE A 12 13.60 3.11 10.32
CA ILE A 12 13.52 1.66 10.54
C ILE A 12 14.69 1.02 9.81
N ARG A 13 15.54 0.30 10.54
CA ARG A 13 16.69 -0.44 9.98
C ARG A 13 16.42 -1.94 10.06
N ILE A 14 16.54 -2.63 8.94
CA ILE A 14 16.37 -4.08 8.90
C ILE A 14 17.69 -4.75 9.29
N LYS A 15 17.61 -5.70 10.22
CA LYS A 15 18.73 -6.56 10.58
C LYS A 15 18.66 -7.83 9.73
N GLY A 16 19.73 -8.10 8.98
CA GLY A 16 19.77 -9.26 8.08
C GLY A 16 18.93 -9.06 6.83
N ASP A 17 18.38 -10.15 6.28
CA ASP A 17 17.62 -10.14 5.04
C ASP A 17 16.11 -10.03 5.27
N LEU A 18 15.48 -9.10 4.56
CA LEU A 18 14.02 -8.96 4.59
C LEU A 18 13.35 -10.02 3.69
N VAL A 19 12.65 -10.98 4.32
CA VAL A 19 11.92 -12.07 3.63
C VAL A 19 10.51 -11.68 3.16
N SER A 20 9.93 -10.61 3.71
CA SER A 20 8.52 -10.23 3.51
C SER A 20 8.33 -9.05 2.54
N LYS A 21 9.27 -8.82 1.61
CA LYS A 21 9.24 -7.68 0.66
C LYS A 21 7.87 -7.44 0.00
N PRO A 22 7.18 -8.47 -0.55
CA PRO A 22 5.88 -8.24 -1.19
C PRO A 22 4.80 -7.69 -0.24
N TYR A 23 4.85 -8.06 1.05
CA TYR A 23 3.91 -7.57 2.06
C TYR A 23 4.24 -6.13 2.48
N ILE A 24 5.53 -5.79 2.53
CA ILE A 24 5.96 -4.42 2.74
C ILE A 24 5.53 -3.54 1.57
N ASP A 25 5.66 -4.01 0.33
CA ASP A 25 5.21 -3.26 -0.85
C ASP A 25 3.71 -2.95 -0.82
N ILE A 26 2.89 -3.93 -0.43
CA ILE A 26 1.45 -3.71 -0.23
C ILE A 26 1.21 -2.62 0.81
N THR A 27 1.95 -2.65 1.91
CA THR A 27 1.83 -1.66 3.00
C THR A 27 2.27 -0.27 2.55
N LEU A 28 3.41 -0.16 1.87
CA LEU A 28 3.93 1.10 1.34
C LEU A 28 2.97 1.70 0.31
N ASN A 29 2.47 0.90 -0.61
CA ASN A 29 1.52 1.35 -1.62
C ASN A 29 0.19 1.80 -1.00
N LEU A 30 -0.31 1.07 0.00
CA LEU A 30 -1.50 1.46 0.74
C LEU A 30 -1.29 2.81 1.43
N MET A 31 -0.16 2.98 2.14
CA MET A 31 0.14 4.23 2.82
C MET A 31 0.25 5.41 1.85
N LYS A 32 0.91 5.20 0.71
CA LYS A 32 1.00 6.18 -0.37
C LYS A 32 -0.36 6.57 -0.94
N THR A 33 -1.23 5.59 -1.16
CA THR A 33 -2.60 5.84 -1.64
C THR A 33 -3.39 6.75 -0.69
N PHE A 34 -3.09 6.69 0.60
CA PHE A 34 -3.70 7.53 1.63
C PHE A 34 -2.84 8.78 1.96
N GLY A 35 -1.97 9.19 1.04
CA GLY A 35 -1.23 10.46 1.11
C GLY A 35 0.03 10.46 1.99
N VAL A 36 0.49 9.29 2.44
CA VAL A 36 1.70 9.16 3.25
C VAL A 36 2.85 8.58 2.44
N GLU A 37 3.98 9.28 2.40
CA GLU A 37 5.18 8.84 1.70
C GLU A 37 6.21 8.27 2.69
N ILE A 38 6.85 7.17 2.29
CA ILE A 38 7.97 6.55 2.99
C ILE A 38 9.10 6.35 1.98
N GLU A 39 10.30 6.78 2.35
CA GLU A 39 11.49 6.47 1.57
C GLU A 39 11.93 5.03 1.86
N ASN A 40 11.99 4.19 0.83
CA ASN A 40 12.51 2.82 0.90
C ASN A 40 13.94 2.77 0.31
N GLN A 41 14.94 2.62 1.18
CA GLN A 41 16.34 2.45 0.79
C GLN A 41 16.68 0.96 0.68
N HIS A 42 16.33 0.38 -0.48
CA HIS A 42 16.64 -1.00 -0.85
C HIS A 42 16.20 -2.06 0.17
N TYR A 43 15.09 -1.83 0.88
CA TYR A 43 14.54 -2.69 1.93
C TYR A 43 15.46 -2.90 3.15
N GLN A 44 16.58 -2.18 3.23
CA GLN A 44 17.47 -2.22 4.39
C GLN A 44 17.20 -1.07 5.35
N GLN A 45 16.65 0.04 4.84
CA GLN A 45 16.23 1.16 5.66
C GLN A 45 14.95 1.78 5.11
N PHE A 46 14.04 2.15 6.01
CA PHE A 46 12.86 2.95 5.69
C PHE A 46 12.92 4.25 6.48
N VAL A 47 12.82 5.39 5.79
CA VAL A 47 12.77 6.72 6.41
C VAL A 47 11.34 7.22 6.32
N VAL A 48 10.73 7.42 7.49
CA VAL A 48 9.36 7.90 7.63
C VAL A 48 9.42 9.29 8.23
N LYS A 49 9.00 10.30 7.47
CA LYS A 49 8.87 11.66 8.00
C LYS A 49 7.73 11.72 9.03
N GLY A 50 8.00 12.33 10.18
CA GLY A 50 6.99 12.61 11.20
C GLY A 50 6.00 13.68 10.75
N GLY A 51 4.91 13.84 11.49
CA GLY A 51 3.91 14.89 11.27
C GLY A 51 3.07 14.73 10.00
N GLN A 52 3.15 13.59 9.33
CA GLN A 52 2.28 13.28 8.20
C GLN A 52 0.86 12.94 8.70
N SER A 53 -0.11 12.92 7.79
CA SER A 53 -1.48 12.55 8.09
C SER A 53 -2.07 11.76 6.95
N TYR A 54 -2.86 10.74 7.27
CA TYR A 54 -3.60 9.99 6.26
C TYR A 54 -4.81 10.79 5.77
N GLN A 55 -5.04 10.74 4.47
CA GLN A 55 -6.21 11.32 3.84
C GLN A 55 -6.97 10.23 3.08
N SER A 56 -8.30 10.29 3.15
CA SER A 56 -9.13 9.36 2.40
C SER A 56 -8.95 9.65 0.90
N PRO A 57 -8.68 8.63 0.07
CA PRO A 57 -8.69 8.77 -1.39
C PRO A 57 -10.12 8.86 -1.96
N GLY A 58 -11.15 9.00 -1.12
CA GLY A 58 -12.55 8.85 -1.47
C GLY A 58 -12.92 7.37 -1.51
N THR A 59 -12.65 6.69 -2.62
CA THR A 59 -12.92 5.25 -2.77
C THR A 59 -11.62 4.48 -2.94
N TYR A 60 -11.46 3.40 -2.17
CA TYR A 60 -10.32 2.50 -2.29
C TYR A 60 -10.80 1.06 -2.50
N TRP A 61 -10.29 0.41 -3.53
CA TRP A 61 -10.55 -0.99 -3.82
C TRP A 61 -9.32 -1.81 -3.49
N SER A 62 -9.48 -2.85 -2.66
CA SER A 62 -8.40 -3.82 -2.50
C SER A 62 -8.14 -4.53 -3.83
N LYS A 63 -6.90 -4.96 -4.07
CA LYS A 63 -6.53 -5.71 -5.27
C LYS A 63 -7.45 -6.93 -5.48
N ALA A 64 -7.83 -7.62 -4.41
CA ALA A 64 -8.77 -8.73 -4.47
C ALA A 64 -10.19 -8.32 -4.94
N MET A 65 -10.70 -7.18 -4.47
CA MET A 65 -11.99 -6.66 -4.94
C MET A 65 -11.94 -6.23 -6.40
N HIS A 66 -10.85 -5.58 -6.81
CA HIS A 66 -10.67 -5.18 -8.20
C HIS A 66 -10.66 -6.40 -9.16
N LEU A 67 -9.93 -7.46 -8.81
CA LEU A 67 -9.96 -8.70 -9.62
C LEU A 67 -11.36 -9.31 -9.70
N ARG A 68 -12.09 -9.38 -8.58
CA ARG A 68 -13.46 -9.93 -8.56
C ARG A 68 -14.41 -9.16 -9.48
N LEU A 69 -14.30 -7.83 -9.49
CA LEU A 69 -15.10 -6.98 -10.37
C LEU A 69 -14.76 -7.25 -11.83
N LEU A 70 -13.48 -7.28 -12.19
CA LEU A 70 -13.07 -7.56 -13.57
C LEU A 70 -13.59 -8.92 -14.06
N THR A 71 -13.52 -9.95 -13.22
CA THR A 71 -14.02 -11.28 -13.57
C THR A 71 -15.55 -11.30 -13.72
N SER A 72 -16.29 -10.58 -12.86
CA SER A 72 -17.76 -10.51 -13.00
C SER A 72 -18.18 -9.76 -14.26
N TRP A 73 -17.46 -8.68 -14.62
CA TRP A 73 -17.72 -7.93 -15.87
C TRP A 73 -17.44 -8.78 -17.12
N GLN A 74 -16.36 -9.57 -17.12
CA GLN A 74 -16.05 -10.46 -18.23
C GLN A 74 -17.09 -11.58 -18.40
N GLN A 75 -17.55 -12.16 -17.28
CA GLN A 75 -18.57 -13.20 -17.32
C GLN A 75 -19.91 -12.67 -17.85
N GLN A 76 -20.35 -11.50 -17.38
CA GLN A 76 -21.60 -10.90 -17.84
C GLN A 76 -21.59 -10.54 -19.33
N GLN A 77 -20.44 -10.12 -19.87
CA GLN A 77 -20.28 -9.89 -21.32
C GLN A 77 -20.35 -11.20 -22.12
N SER A 78 -19.84 -12.30 -21.58
CA SER A 78 -19.89 -13.61 -22.25
C SER A 78 -21.31 -14.20 -22.28
N GLU A 79 -22.10 -13.99 -21.22
CA GLU A 79 -23.49 -14.45 -21.14
C GLU A 79 -24.43 -13.62 -22.02
N ALA A 80 -24.17 -12.32 -22.17
CA ALA A 80 -24.97 -11.43 -23.03
C ALA A 80 -24.66 -11.59 -24.54
N ALA A 81 -23.61 -12.34 -24.90
CA ALA A 81 -23.22 -12.59 -26.28
C ALA A 81 -23.78 -13.92 -26.86
N LEU A 82 -24.61 -14.63 -26.09
CA LEU A 82 -25.35 -15.85 -26.46
C LEU A 82 -26.84 -15.53 -26.65
#